data_AF-A0ABD5T724-F1
#
_entry.id   AF-A0ABD5T724-F1
#
_cell.length_a   1.000
_cell.length_b   1.000
_cell.length_c   1.000
_cell.angle_alpha   90.00
_cell.angle_beta   90.00
_cell.angle_gamma   90.00
#
_symmetry.space_group_name_H-M   'P 1'
#
loop_
_entity.id
_entity.type
_entity.pdbx_description
1 polymer ?
#
loop_
_entity_poly.entity_id
_entity_poly.type
_entity_poly.pdbx_seq_one_letter_code
_entity_poly.pdbx_strand_id
1 'polypeptide(L)'
;MSTETDGQGRLYIPKEVREKYGQKYHLVMYEDRIELIPVADDPLAAVREAAGDLRDAPVEDIREDIEEEAMADAGEEDADR
;
A
#
# COMPACT_ATOMS: atom_id res chain seq x y z
N MET A 1 -18.63 6.15 20.68
CA MET A 1 -18.98 7.51 20.24
C MET A 1 -19.82 7.37 18.99
N SER A 2 -21.09 7.77 19.03
CA SER A 2 -21.87 8.04 17.83
C SER A 2 -21.66 9.50 17.44
N THR A 3 -21.63 9.78 16.14
CA THR A 3 -21.64 11.13 15.58
C THR A 3 -22.80 11.23 14.62
N GLU A 4 -23.40 12.41 14.51
CA GLU A 4 -24.54 12.67 13.64
C GLU A 4 -24.10 13.57 12.49
N THR A 5 -24.77 13.43 11.35
CA THR A 5 -24.58 14.33 10.23
C THR A 5 -25.22 15.67 10.51
N ASP A 6 -24.61 16.74 10.06
CA ASP A 6 -25.25 18.05 10.10
C ASP A 6 -26.39 18.18 9.06
N GLY A 7 -27.03 19.35 9.01
CA GLY A 7 -28.13 19.62 8.06
C GLY A 7 -27.74 19.57 6.58
N GLN A 8 -26.46 19.43 6.25
CA GLN A 8 -25.95 19.25 4.89
C GLN A 8 -25.48 17.81 4.64
N GLY A 9 -25.67 16.89 5.59
CA GLY A 9 -25.22 15.50 5.48
C GLY A 9 -23.73 15.29 5.75
N ARG A 10 -23.02 16.26 6.33
CA ARG A 10 -21.57 16.14 6.59
C ARG A 10 -21.32 15.44 7.92
N LEU A 11 -20.37 14.50 7.91
CA LEU A 11 -19.90 13.81 9.11
C LEU A 11 -18.63 14.50 9.65
N TYR A 12 -18.65 14.94 10.90
CA TYR A 12 -17.45 15.46 11.54
C TYR A 12 -16.51 14.32 11.95
N ILE A 13 -15.28 14.34 11.44
CA ILE A 13 -14.22 13.40 11.82
C ILE A 13 -13.37 14.01 12.96
N PRO A 14 -13.30 13.34 14.14
CA PRO A 14 -12.54 13.83 15.27
C PRO A 14 -11.07 14.13 14.95
N LYS A 15 -10.49 15.11 15.64
CA LYS A 15 -9.10 15.55 15.41
C LYS A 15 -8.11 14.38 15.53
N GLU A 16 -8.27 13.53 16.54
CA GLU A 16 -7.42 12.36 16.78
C GLU A 16 -7.39 11.39 15.58
N VAL A 17 -8.52 11.21 14.90
CA VAL A 17 -8.63 10.37 13.71
C VAL A 17 -7.92 11.03 12.52
N ARG A 18 -8.06 12.35 12.36
CA ARG A 18 -7.40 13.12 11.29
C ARG A 18 -5.89 13.18 11.47
N GLU A 19 -5.41 13.29 12.70
CA GLU A 19 -3.96 13.26 12.99
C GLU A 19 -3.35 11.88 12.70
N LYS A 20 -4.13 10.82 12.91
CA LYS A 20 -3.65 9.44 12.67
C LYS A 20 -3.74 9.02 11.19
N TYR A 21 -4.81 9.38 10.50
CA TYR A 21 -5.13 8.84 9.16
C TYR A 21 -5.16 9.90 8.04
N GLY A 22 -4.88 11.17 8.36
CA GLY A 22 -4.87 12.25 7.38
C GLY A 22 -6.24 12.93 7.18
N GLN A 23 -6.34 13.71 6.11
CA GLN A 23 -7.50 14.57 5.84
C GLN A 23 -8.27 14.21 4.57
N LYS A 24 -7.71 13.32 3.74
CA LYS A 24 -8.30 12.88 2.47
C LYS A 24 -8.73 11.44 2.61
N TYR A 25 -9.94 11.14 2.12
CA TYR A 25 -10.50 9.81 2.18
C TYR A 25 -11.19 9.48 0.86
N HIS A 26 -11.10 8.22 0.45
CA HIS A 26 -11.94 7.65 -0.58
C HIS A 26 -13.18 7.02 0.07
N LEU A 27 -14.36 7.34 -0.46
CA LEU A 27 -15.63 6.85 0.08
C LEU A 27 -16.09 5.64 -0.72
N VAL A 28 -16.21 4.50 -0.05
CA VAL A 28 -16.73 3.26 -0.63
C VAL A 28 -18.11 2.99 -0.03
N MET A 29 -19.10 2.79 -0.90
CA MET A 29 -20.46 2.46 -0.51
C MET A 29 -20.70 0.96 -0.67
N TYR A 30 -21.11 0.31 0.41
CA TYR A 30 -21.63 -1.05 0.40
C TYR A 30 -23.14 -1.03 0.65
N GLU A 31 -23.76 -2.21 0.58
CA GLU A 31 -25.20 -2.35 0.83
C GLU A 31 -25.58 -2.00 2.28
N ASP A 32 -24.72 -2.31 3.24
CA ASP A 32 -24.99 -2.18 4.69
C ASP A 32 -24.18 -1.07 5.39
N ARG A 33 -23.17 -0.50 4.71
CA ARG A 33 -22.23 0.45 5.34
C ARG A 33 -21.53 1.36 4.34
N ILE A 34 -20.93 2.42 4.88
CA ILE A 34 -20.00 3.29 4.17
C ILE A 34 -18.62 3.11 4.82
N GLU A 35 -17.59 2.97 4.00
CA GLU A 35 -16.20 2.85 4.44
C GLU A 35 -15.37 4.03 3.92
N LEU A 36 -14.54 4.59 4.80
CA LEU A 36 -13.66 5.71 4.51
C LEU A 36 -12.21 5.21 4.49
N ILE A 37 -11.61 5.16 3.32
CA ILE A 37 -10.23 4.70 3.14
C ILE A 37 -9.32 5.92 3.07
N PRO A 38 -8.35 6.10 4.00
CA PRO A 38 -7.46 7.25 3.97
C PRO A 38 -6.60 7.27 2.71
N VAL A 39 -6.42 8.46 2.14
CA VAL A 39 -5.59 8.70 0.97
C VAL A 39 -4.35 9.45 1.43
N ALA A 40 -3.18 8.84 1.25
CA ALA A 40 -1.90 9.48 1.51
C ALA A 40 -1.74 10.72 0.61
N ASP A 41 -1.05 11.75 1.12
CA ASP A 41 -0.81 12.96 0.34
C ASP A 41 0.06 12.71 -0.91
N ASP A 42 0.97 11.75 -0.81
CA ASP A 42 1.69 11.15 -1.94
C ASP A 42 1.40 9.63 -1.97
N PRO A 43 0.41 9.18 -2.75
CA PRO A 43 0.06 7.77 -2.84
C PRO A 43 1.20 6.90 -3.37
N LEU A 44 2.03 7.43 -4.27
CA LEU A 44 3.11 6.66 -4.88
C LEU A 44 4.24 6.46 -3.87
N ALA A 45 4.61 7.52 -3.15
CA ALA A 45 5.59 7.41 -2.07
C ALA A 45 5.10 6.45 -0.97
N ALA A 46 3.82 6.51 -0.59
CA ALA A 46 3.26 5.61 0.41
C ALA A 46 3.27 4.14 -0.05
N VAL A 47 2.98 3.87 -1.33
CA VAL A 47 3.10 2.51 -1.89
C VAL A 47 4.55 2.04 -1.88
N ARG A 48 5.51 2.91 -2.22
CA ARG A 48 6.95 2.58 -2.20
C ARG A 48 7.45 2.31 -0.78
N GLU A 49 7.02 3.10 0.20
CA GLU A 49 7.35 2.86 1.61
C GLU A 49 6.76 1.53 2.11
N ALA A 50 5.50 1.24 1.78
CA ALA A 50 4.85 -0.01 2.14
C ALA A 50 5.48 -1.24 1.44
N ALA A 51 6.02 -1.05 0.25
CA ALA A 51 6.79 -2.04 -0.50
C ALA A 51 8.13 -2.40 0.17
N GLY A 52 8.65 -1.57 1.09
CA GLY A 52 9.85 -1.85 1.87
C GLY A 52 11.13 -1.87 1.01
N ASP A 53 11.99 -2.86 1.25
CA ASP A 53 13.32 -3.01 0.62
C ASP A 53 13.29 -3.52 -0.83
N LEU A 54 12.19 -3.27 -1.56
CA LEU A 54 12.16 -3.57 -2.98
C LEU A 54 13.25 -2.74 -3.69
N ARG A 55 14.12 -3.44 -4.44
CA ARG A 55 15.19 -2.80 -5.21
C ARG A 55 14.57 -1.77 -6.16
N ASP A 56 15.01 -0.52 -6.05
CA ASP A 56 14.67 0.54 -7.00
C ASP A 56 15.58 0.42 -8.22
N ALA A 57 15.32 -0.59 -9.04
CA ALA A 57 16.07 -0.91 -10.25
C ALA A 57 15.12 -1.10 -11.45
N PRO A 58 15.60 -0.92 -12.70
CA PRO A 58 14.88 -1.31 -13.89
C PRO A 58 14.42 -2.77 -13.82
N VAL A 59 13.24 -3.04 -14.37
CA VAL A 59 12.67 -4.41 -14.40
C VAL A 59 13.59 -5.39 -15.12
N GLU A 60 14.30 -4.93 -16.15
CA GLU A 60 15.23 -5.78 -16.91
C GLU A 60 16.40 -6.24 -16.04
N ASP A 61 17.02 -5.34 -15.27
CA ASP A 61 18.12 -5.66 -14.35
C ASP A 61 17.66 -6.64 -13.25
N ILE A 62 16.47 -6.43 -12.70
CA ILE A 62 15.88 -7.36 -11.70
C ILE A 62 15.65 -8.74 -12.32
N ARG A 63 15.21 -8.81 -13.58
CA ARG A 63 14.97 -10.09 -14.27
C ARG A 63 16.28 -10.82 -14.54
N GLU A 64 17.31 -10.11 -14.98
CA GLU A 64 18.65 -10.66 -15.21
C GLU A 64 19.24 -11.23 -13.91
N ASP A 65 19.19 -10.47 -12.80
CA ASP A 65 19.64 -10.94 -11.48
C ASP A 65 18.94 -12.24 -11.06
N ILE A 66 17.61 -12.32 -11.22
CA ILE A 66 16.82 -13.51 -10.88
C ILE A 66 17.22 -14.71 -11.76
N GLU A 67 17.42 -14.48 -13.06
CA GLU A 67 17.83 -15.53 -13.99
C GLU A 67 19.24 -16.05 -13.68
N GLU A 68 20.18 -15.17 -13.35
CA GLU A 68 21.54 -15.54 -12.94
C GLU A 68 21.55 -16.34 -11.63
N GLU A 69 20.80 -15.89 -10.61
CA GLU A 69 20.69 -16.57 -9.32
C GLU A 69 20.07 -17.97 -9.50
N ALA A 70 18.99 -18.08 -10.27
CA ALA A 70 18.36 -19.37 -10.55
C ALA A 70 19.27 -20.34 -11.33
N MET A 71 20.11 -19.84 -12.25
CA MET A 71 21.11 -20.67 -12.93
C MET A 71 22.25 -21.11 -12.02
N ALA A 72 22.70 -20.23 -11.11
CA ALA A 72 23.73 -20.55 -10.13
C ALA A 72 23.25 -21.65 -9.17
N ASP A 73 22.05 -21.52 -8.62
CA ASP A 73 21.46 -22.51 -7.72
C ASP A 73 21.29 -23.88 -8.41
N ALA A 74 20.81 -23.90 -9.65
CA ALA A 74 20.66 -25.13 -10.42
C ALA A 74 22.02 -25.79 -10.76
N GLY A 75 23.06 -24.98 -11.02
CA GLY A 75 24.41 -25.47 -11.27
C GLY A 75 25.12 -26.01 -10.02
N GLU A 76 24.82 -25.45 -8.84
CA GLU A 76 25.32 -25.96 -7.55
C GLU A 76 24.66 -27.29 -7.16
N GLU A 77 23.35 -27.46 -7.40
CA GLU A 77 22.65 -28.74 -7.14
C GLU A 77 23.17 -29.91 -8.01
N ASP A 78 23.64 -29.65 -9.23
CA ASP A 78 24.24 -30.67 -10.11
C ASP A 78 25.70 -31.02 -9.73
N ALA A 79 26.40 -30.14 -9.00
CA ALA A 79 27.78 -30.35 -8.56
C ALA A 79 27.89 -31.18 -7.28
N ASP A 80 26.82 -31.31 -6.50
CA ASP A 80 26.77 -32.03 -5.22
C ASP A 80 26.21 -33.47 -5.33
N ARG A 81 26.08 -34.01 -6.55
CA ARG A 81 25.58 -35.36 -6.88
C ARG A 81 26.63 -36.25 -7.54
#